data_AF-F0TAX8-F1
#
_entry.id   AF-F0TAX8-F1
#
_cell.length_a   1.000
_cell.length_b   1.000
_cell.length_c   1.000
_cell.angle_alpha   90.00
_cell.angle_beta   90.00
_cell.angle_gamma   90.00
#
_symmetry.space_group_name_H-M   'P 1'
#
loop_
_entity.id
_entity.type
_entity.pdbx_description
1 polymer ?
#
loop_
_entity_poly.entity_id
_entity_poly.type
_entity_poly.pdbx_seq_one_letter_code
_entity_poly.pdbx_strand_id
1 'polypeptide(L)'
;MVNKRAILLLSLVVVIVVFPLAFYNGKGEAQGYFGGTDDQGPEYIESTGYTPWFHSIWEPPSGEIESLLFAVQAAIGAIIIGFVFGYYMGQDKERKRKLESKEKID
;
A
#
# COMPACT_ATOMS: atom_id res chain seq x y z
N MET A 1 0.91 -27.62 6.50
CA MET A 1 2.35 -27.27 6.51
C MET A 1 2.51 -25.87 5.95
N VAL A 2 3.04 -24.93 6.74
CA VAL A 2 3.23 -23.54 6.28
C VAL A 2 4.31 -23.54 5.19
N ASN A 3 4.03 -22.92 4.05
CA ASN A 3 4.95 -22.89 2.90
C ASN A 3 6.19 -22.04 3.26
N LYS A 4 7.38 -22.64 3.18
CA LYS A 4 8.67 -21.94 3.45
C LYS A 4 8.83 -20.67 2.61
N ARG A 5 8.32 -20.66 1.38
CA ARG A 5 8.33 -19.46 0.50
C ARG A 5 7.44 -18.35 1.05
N ALA A 6 6.25 -18.69 1.56
CA ALA A 6 5.34 -17.72 2.14
C ALA A 6 5.91 -17.10 3.41
N ILE A 7 6.57 -17.90 4.26
CA ILE A 7 7.28 -17.42 5.45
C ILE A 7 8.39 -16.44 5.05
N LEU A 8 9.20 -16.80 4.05
CA LEU A 8 10.30 -15.96 3.57
C LEU A 8 9.83 -14.64 2.94
N LEU A 9 8.74 -14.68 2.17
CA LEU A 9 8.15 -13.47 1.60
C LEU A 9 7.56 -12.57 2.69
N LEU A 10 6.84 -13.13 3.67
CA LEU A 10 6.31 -12.35 4.79
C LEU A 10 7.42 -11.75 5.64
N SER A 11 8.49 -12.50 5.92
CA SER A 11 9.64 -11.97 6.66
C SER A 11 10.32 -10.84 5.90
N LEU A 12 10.43 -10.94 4.58
CA LEU A 12 11.00 -9.87 3.75
C LEU A 12 10.14 -8.60 3.80
N VAL A 13 8.82 -8.74 3.73
CA VAL A 13 7.90 -7.60 3.88
C VAL A 13 8.07 -6.93 5.24
N VAL A 14 8.14 -7.71 6.32
CA VAL A 14 8.39 -7.16 7.67
C VAL A 14 9.72 -6.42 7.72
N VAL A 15 10.79 -6.98 7.15
CA VAL A 15 12.10 -6.31 7.12
C VAL A 15 12.03 -5.00 6.34
N ILE A 16 11.40 -4.96 5.17
CA ILE A 16 11.26 -3.75 4.35
C ILE A 16 10.48 -2.66 5.08
N VAL A 17 9.47 -3.02 5.89
CA VAL A 17 8.67 -2.05 6.66
C VAL A 17 9.41 -1.59 7.92
N VAL A 18 9.99 -2.52 8.69
CA VAL A 18 10.57 -2.22 10.00
C VAL A 18 11.94 -1.55 9.87
N PHE A 19 12.74 -1.93 8.87
CA PHE A 19 14.10 -1.41 8.72
C PHE A 19 14.15 0.13 8.59
N PRO A 20 13.37 0.79 7.70
CA PRO A 20 13.32 2.25 7.65
C PRO A 20 12.81 2.87 8.95
N LEU A 21 11.77 2.29 9.57
CA LEU A 21 11.20 2.80 10.81
C LEU A 21 12.17 2.74 12.00
N ALA A 22 13.05 1.74 12.02
CA ALA A 22 14.08 1.59 13.05
C ALA A 22 15.27 2.54 12.83
N PHE A 23 15.73 2.68 11.59
CA PHE A 23 16.91 3.50 11.26
C PHE A 23 16.61 5.01 11.21
N TYR A 24 15.40 5.38 10.81
CA TYR A 24 14.95 6.78 10.72
C TYR A 24 13.99 7.14 11.87
N ASN A 25 14.03 6.40 12.98
CA ASN A 25 13.21 6.66 14.14
C ASN A 25 13.47 8.09 14.68
N GLY A 26 12.41 8.90 14.83
CA GLY A 26 12.51 10.30 15.23
C GLY A 26 12.84 11.29 14.11
N LYS A 27 13.13 10.82 12.89
CA LYS A 27 13.29 11.63 11.68
C LYS A 27 12.01 11.54 10.84
N GLY A 28 10.97 12.23 11.28
CA GLY A 28 9.66 12.24 10.61
C GLY A 28 9.62 13.11 9.35
N GLU A 29 8.41 13.23 8.80
CA GLU A 29 8.07 14.14 7.69
C GLU A 29 8.55 15.58 7.94
N ALA A 30 8.47 16.06 9.20
CA ALA A 30 8.96 17.38 9.61
C ALA A 30 10.47 17.62 9.39
N GLN A 31 11.25 16.56 9.16
CA GLN A 31 12.69 16.64 8.85
C GLN A 31 12.97 16.27 7.38
N GLY A 32 11.94 16.07 6.55
CA GLY A 32 12.03 15.77 5.12
C GLY A 32 12.46 14.34 4.77
N TYR A 33 12.56 13.42 5.74
CA TYR A 33 13.01 12.04 5.51
C TYR A 33 11.90 11.10 4.99
N PHE A 34 10.65 11.46 5.25
CA PHE A 34 9.46 10.76 4.75
C PHE A 34 8.56 11.69 3.92
N GLY A 35 9.07 12.88 3.53
CA GLY A 35 8.35 13.81 2.66
C GLY A 35 8.24 13.27 1.23
N GLY A 36 7.24 13.76 0.50
CA GLY A 36 7.02 13.36 -0.88
C GLY A 36 8.16 13.82 -1.80
N THR A 37 8.34 13.13 -2.92
CA THR A 37 9.23 13.61 -3.99
C THR A 37 8.79 14.96 -4.55
N ASP A 38 7.50 15.24 -4.42
CA ASP A 38 6.84 16.42 -4.95
C ASP A 38 7.21 17.68 -4.15
N ASP A 39 7.68 17.54 -2.90
CA ASP A 39 8.15 18.67 -2.09
C ASP A 39 9.62 19.04 -2.39
N GLN A 40 10.48 18.04 -2.57
CA GLN A 40 11.94 18.25 -2.70
C GLN A 40 12.40 18.55 -4.14
N GLY A 41 11.68 18.00 -5.13
CA GLY A 41 12.02 18.19 -6.54
C GLY A 41 11.94 19.64 -7.01
N PRO A 42 10.81 20.34 -6.78
CA PRO A 42 10.62 21.73 -7.23
C PRO A 42 11.63 22.70 -6.60
N GLU A 43 11.89 22.61 -5.29
CA GLU A 43 12.85 23.49 -4.61
C GLU A 43 14.25 23.40 -5.23
N TYR A 44 14.70 22.18 -5.54
CA TYR A 44 16.01 21.98 -6.17
C TYR A 44 16.04 22.56 -7.59
N ILE A 45 14.99 22.37 -8.38
CA ILE A 45 14.93 22.84 -9.76
C ILE A 45 14.84 24.36 -9.82
N GLU A 46 14.03 24.99 -8.96
CA GLU A 46 13.93 26.46 -8.89
C GLU A 46 15.26 27.10 -8.49
N SER A 47 16.06 26.43 -7.64
CA SER A 47 17.41 26.89 -7.27
C SER A 47 18.38 27.00 -8.47
N THR A 48 18.12 26.28 -9.56
CA THR A 48 18.90 26.35 -10.80
C THR A 48 18.52 27.54 -11.69
N GLY A 49 17.54 28.36 -11.27
CA GLY A 49 17.03 29.50 -12.03
C GLY A 49 15.96 29.13 -13.07
N TYR A 50 15.43 27.91 -13.00
CA TYR A 50 14.34 27.46 -13.86
C TYR A 50 12.99 27.98 -13.35
N THR A 51 12.17 28.49 -14.28
CA THR A 51 10.80 28.90 -14.00
C THR A 51 9.82 27.86 -14.57
N PRO A 52 8.88 27.32 -13.77
CA PRO A 52 7.86 26.40 -14.25
C PRO A 52 7.05 27.01 -15.41
N TRP A 53 6.90 26.27 -16.51
CA TRP A 53 6.05 26.65 -17.66
C TRP A 53 4.63 26.08 -17.57
N PHE A 54 4.35 25.29 -16.53
CA PHE A 54 3.06 24.67 -16.26
C PHE A 54 2.79 24.68 -14.76
N HIS A 55 1.53 24.88 -14.39
CA HIS A 55 1.04 24.79 -13.02
C HIS A 55 -0.13 23.81 -12.97
N SER A 56 -0.24 23.09 -11.85
CA SER A 56 -1.37 22.19 -11.61
C SER A 56 -2.69 22.94 -11.73
N ILE A 57 -3.61 22.40 -12.54
CA ILE A 57 -4.95 22.98 -12.74
C ILE A 57 -5.75 22.94 -11.44
N TRP A 58 -5.43 21.97 -10.57
CA TRP A 58 -6.04 21.81 -9.26
C TRP A 58 -5.04 21.15 -8.31
N GLU A 59 -5.00 21.66 -7.09
CA GLU A 59 -4.22 21.13 -5.98
C GLU A 59 -5.15 21.05 -4.75
N PRO A 60 -5.02 20.03 -3.88
CA PRO A 60 -5.81 19.95 -2.66
C PRO A 60 -5.63 21.22 -1.83
N PRO A 61 -6.71 21.87 -1.37
CA PRO A 61 -6.61 23.14 -0.65
C PRO A 61 -5.97 23.03 0.75
N SER A 62 -5.63 21.81 1.20
CA SER A 62 -4.90 21.51 2.43
C SER A 62 -4.26 20.12 2.33
N GLY A 63 -3.09 19.92 2.94
CA GLY A 63 -2.45 18.60 3.08
C GLY A 63 -3.29 17.60 3.88
N GLU A 64 -4.22 18.08 4.72
CA GLU A 64 -5.20 17.22 5.40
C GLU A 64 -6.19 16.59 4.40
N ILE A 65 -6.59 17.35 3.38
CA ILE A 65 -7.51 16.88 2.34
C ILE A 65 -6.79 15.91 1.41
N GLU A 66 -5.53 16.19 1.08
CA GLU A 66 -4.68 15.24 0.35
C GLU A 66 -4.57 13.90 1.10
N SER A 67 -4.23 13.94 2.39
CA SER A 67 -4.14 12.76 3.24
C SER A 67 -5.46 12.00 3.32
N LEU A 68 -6.60 12.72 3.37
CA LEU A 68 -7.94 12.11 3.37
C LEU A 68 -8.23 11.41 2.04
N LEU A 69 -7.87 12.00 0.91
CA LEU A 69 -8.03 11.37 -0.41
C LEU A 69 -7.20 10.09 -0.52
N PHE A 70 -5.95 10.11 -0.04
CA PHE A 70 -5.12 8.90 0.06
C PHE A 70 -5.72 7.84 0.99
N ALA A 71 -6.26 8.24 2.14
CA ALA A 71 -6.91 7.32 3.08
C ALA A 71 -8.13 6.64 2.45
N VAL A 72 -8.95 7.38 1.69
CA VAL A 72 -10.10 6.81 0.97
C VAL A 72 -9.64 5.85 -0.12
N GLN A 73 -8.62 6.20 -0.89
CA GLN A 73 -8.03 5.29 -1.89
C GLN A 73 -7.52 3.99 -1.25
N ALA A 74 -6.81 4.10 -0.13
CA ALA A 74 -6.31 2.96 0.63
C ALA A 74 -7.46 2.07 1.15
N ALA A 75 -8.52 2.67 1.68
CA ALA A 75 -9.70 1.96 2.16
C ALA A 75 -10.40 1.17 1.04
N ILE A 76 -10.59 1.79 -0.12
CA ILE A 76 -11.18 1.13 -1.30
C ILE A 76 -10.28 -0.03 -1.75
N GLY A 77 -8.96 0.19 -1.83
CA GLY A 77 -8.00 -0.86 -2.17
C GLY A 77 -8.07 -2.05 -1.22
N ALA A 78 -8.14 -1.79 0.09
CA ALA A 78 -8.27 -2.83 1.10
C ALA A 78 -9.58 -3.64 0.97
N ILE A 79 -10.70 -2.97 0.67
CA ILE A 79 -11.99 -3.63 0.42
C ILE A 79 -11.89 -4.58 -0.78
N ILE A 80 -11.32 -4.12 -1.89
CA ILE A 80 -11.18 -4.93 -3.11
C ILE A 80 -10.31 -6.16 -2.83
N ILE A 81 -9.14 -5.97 -2.21
CA ILE A 81 -8.22 -7.08 -1.88
C ILE A 81 -8.90 -8.08 -0.94
N GLY A 82 -9.57 -7.59 0.10
CA GLY A 82 -10.32 -8.42 1.04
C GLY A 82 -11.43 -9.23 0.36
N PHE A 83 -12.18 -8.60 -0.56
CA PHE A 83 -13.21 -9.27 -1.34
C PHE A 83 -12.65 -10.39 -2.22
N VAL A 84 -11.54 -10.13 -2.94
CA VAL A 84 -10.90 -11.14 -3.80
C VAL A 84 -10.44 -12.36 -2.99
N PHE A 85 -9.75 -12.13 -1.87
CA PHE A 85 -9.33 -13.24 -1.00
C PHE A 85 -10.53 -14.00 -0.41
N GLY A 86 -11.56 -13.27 0.04
CA GLY A 86 -12.79 -13.86 0.57
C GLY A 86 -13.51 -14.72 -0.48
N TYR A 87 -13.62 -14.23 -1.71
CA TYR A 87 -14.25 -14.94 -2.82
C TYR A 87 -13.52 -16.25 -3.17
N TYR A 88 -12.19 -16.22 -3.28
CA TYR A 88 -11.41 -17.43 -3.54
C TYR A 88 -11.46 -18.44 -2.40
N MET A 89 -11.43 -17.98 -1.15
CA MET A 89 -11.60 -18.86 0.02
C MET A 89 -12.99 -19.52 0.01
N GLY A 90 -14.03 -18.78 -0.38
CA GLY A 90 -15.40 -19.30 -0.51
C GLY A 90 -15.52 -20.37 -1.59
N GLN A 91 -14.91 -20.14 -2.76
CA GLN A 91 -14.89 -21.13 -3.84
C GLN A 91 -14.16 -22.42 -3.46
N ASP A 92 -13.05 -22.34 -2.72
CA ASP A 92 -12.32 -23.52 -2.25
C ASP A 92 -13.17 -24.35 -1.26
N LYS A 93 -13.89 -23.69 -0.35
CA LYS A 93 -14.83 -24.36 0.57
C LYS A 93 -15.96 -25.06 -0.18
N GLU A 94 -16.57 -24.38 -1.16
CA GLU A 94 -17.63 -24.96 -1.99
C GLU A 94 -17.15 -26.17 -2.79
N ARG A 95 -15.94 -26.10 -3.34
CA ARG A 95 -15.32 -27.21 -4.09
C ARG A 95 -15.10 -28.42 -3.20
N LYS A 96 -14.55 -28.22 -2.00
CA LYS A 96 -14.34 -29.30 -1.00
C LYS A 96 -15.66 -29.94 -0.56
N ARG A 97 -16.69 -29.11 -0.28
CA ARG A 97 -18.02 -29.60 0.08
C ARG A 97 -18.63 -30.49 -1.00
N LYS A 98 -18.50 -30.11 -2.28
CA LYS A 98 -19.00 -30.92 -3.41
C LYS A 98 -18.27 -32.26 -3.54
N LEU A 99 -16.95 -32.29 -3.31
CA LEU A 99 -16.15 -33.51 -3.33
C LEU A 99 -16.60 -34.47 -2.21
N GLU A 100 -16.72 -33.97 -0.97
CA GLU A 100 -17.19 -34.76 0.18
C GLU A 100 -18.62 -35.29 -0.01
N SER A 101 -19.51 -34.50 -0.62
CA SER A 101 -20.86 -34.97 -0.94
C SER A 101 -20.90 -36.07 -1.99
N LYS A 102 -19.94 -36.07 -2.93
CA LYS A 102 -19.85 -37.07 -3.99
C LYS A 102 -19.31 -38.41 -3.43
N GLU A 103 -18.28 -38.34 -2.59
CA GLU A 103 -17.68 -39.50 -1.93
C GLU A 103 -18.63 -40.22 -0.96
N LYS A 104 -19.66 -39.56 -0.43
CA LYS A 104 -20.69 -40.19 0.42
C LYS A 104 -21.80 -40.90 -0.34
N ILE A 105 -21.92 -40.67 -1.65
CA ILE A 105 -22.98 -41.23 -2.50
C ILE A 105 -22.48 -42.48 -3.23
N ASP A 106 -21.16 -42.58 -3.44
CA ASP A 106 -20.46 -43.76 -3.96
C ASP A 106 -20.13 -44.77 -2.84
#